data_AF-A0A161M871-F1
#
_entry.id   AF-A0A161M871-F1
#
_cell.length_a   1.000
_cell.length_b   1.000
_cell.length_c   1.000
_cell.angle_alpha   90.00
_cell.angle_beta   90.00
_cell.angle_gamma   90.00
#
_symmetry.space_group_name_H-M   'P 1'
#
loop_
_entity.id
_entity.type
_entity.pdbx_description
1 polymer ?
#
loop_
_entity_poly.entity_id
_entity_poly.type
_entity_poly.pdbx_seq_one_letter_code
_entity_poly.pdbx_strand_id
1 'polypeptide(L)' 'MSGELKETLEYLDLSNCQNLTKNCISCFYKFRNLKTLLLQNVVKDREFEFSCMLLEDAFPNLLI' A
#
# COMPACT_ATOMS: atom_id res chain seq x y z
N MET A 1 20.15 2.52 -3.13
CA MET A 1 19.24 2.60 -4.30
C MET A 1 17.84 2.29 -3.79
N SER A 2 16.95 3.27 -3.57
CA SER A 2 15.58 2.97 -3.09
C SER A 2 14.54 4.05 -3.42
N GLY A 3 14.80 4.91 -4.42
CA GLY A 3 13.89 6.00 -4.80
C GLY A 3 13.44 6.00 -6.26
N GLU A 4 13.99 5.14 -7.11
CA GLU A 4 13.78 5.21 -8.57
C GLU A 4 12.32 5.00 -8.99
N LEU A 5 11.57 4.24 -8.20
CA LEU A 5 10.16 3.96 -8.47
C LEU A 5 9.20 4.95 -7.81
N LYS A 6 9.70 5.87 -6.97
CA LYS A 6 8.87 6.76 -6.14
C LYS A 6 7.89 7.59 -6.98
N GLU A 7 8.36 8.07 -8.12
CA GLU A 7 7.63 8.94 -9.02
C GLU A 7 7.06 8.19 -10.25
N THR A 8 7.21 6.86 -10.34
CA THR A 8 6.78 6.08 -11.52
C THR A 8 5.89 4.88 -11.19
N LEU A 9 5.87 4.41 -9.93
CA LEU A 9 5.05 3.28 -9.52
C LEU A 9 3.57 3.67 -9.47
N GLU A 10 2.78 3.14 -10.38
CA GLU A 10 1.32 3.35 -10.42
C GLU A 10 0.51 2.16 -9.93
N TYR A 11 1.07 0.95 -9.99
CA TYR A 11 0.41 -0.29 -9.66
C TYR A 11 1.35 -1.18 -8.85
N LEU A 12 0.87 -1.71 -7.73
CA LEU A 12 1.59 -2.66 -6.90
C LEU A 12 0.66 -3.80 -6.49
N ASP A 13 1.11 -5.04 -6.68
CA ASP A 13 0.39 -6.23 -6.25
C ASP A 13 1.18 -6.94 -5.15
N LEU A 14 0.57 -7.07 -3.97
CA LEU A 14 1.11 -7.80 -2.82
C LEU A 14 0.20 -8.96 -2.42
N SER A 15 -0.62 -9.42 -3.36
CA SER A 15 -1.52 -10.54 -3.11
C SER A 15 -0.74 -11.79 -2.72
N ASN A 16 -1.30 -12.56 -1.79
CA ASN A 16 -0.72 -13.77 -1.20
C ASN A 16 0.52 -13.54 -0.31
N CYS A 17 0.92 -12.30 -0.05
CA CYS A 17 1.97 -12.00 0.93
C CYS A 17 1.42 -12.16 2.37
N GLN A 18 1.73 -13.26 3.04
CA GLN A 18 1.20 -13.59 4.38
C GLN A 18 1.84 -12.80 5.52
N ASN A 19 3.02 -12.22 5.30
CA ASN A 19 3.82 -11.54 6.34
C ASN A 19 3.78 -10.01 6.18
N LEU A 20 2.75 -9.46 5.53
CA LEU A 20 2.56 -8.02 5.48
C LEU A 20 2.23 -7.50 6.88
N THR A 21 2.84 -6.39 7.25
CA THR A 21 2.60 -5.73 8.55
C THR A 21 2.13 -4.31 8.30
N LYS A 22 1.53 -3.67 9.32
CA LYS A 22 1.15 -2.25 9.26
C LYS A 22 2.29 -1.32 8.81
N ASN A 23 3.54 -1.67 9.16
CA ASN A 23 4.73 -0.91 8.78
C ASN A 23 5.01 -0.93 7.27
N CYS A 24 4.51 -1.93 6.55
CA CYS A 24 4.60 -2.00 5.10
C CYS A 24 3.71 -0.93 4.46
N ILE A 25 2.47 -0.79 4.94
CA ILE A 25 1.50 0.17 4.40
C ILE A 25 1.97 1.61 4.54
N SER A 26 2.56 1.97 5.69
CA SER A 26 3.08 3.31 5.93
C SER A 26 4.23 3.72 5.00
N CYS A 27 4.89 2.77 4.35
CA CYS A 27 5.91 3.09 3.35
C CYS A 27 5.31 3.55 2.02
N PHE A 28 4.04 3.22 1.73
CA PHE A 28 3.42 3.54 0.44
C PHE A 28 3.08 5.00 0.24
N TYR A 29 3.04 5.80 1.32
CA TYR A 29 2.96 7.27 1.25
C TYR A 29 4.07 7.93 0.42
N LYS A 30 5.16 7.20 0.17
CA LYS A 30 6.25 7.71 -0.66
C LYS A 30 5.89 7.66 -2.15
N PHE A 31 5.04 6.74 -2.60
CA PHE A 31 4.69 6.54 -4.01
C PHE A 31 3.48 7.40 -4.39
N ARG A 32 3.72 8.68 -4.68
CA ARG A 32 2.65 9.66 -4.94
C ARG A 32 1.80 9.36 -6.17
N ASN A 33 2.33 8.56 -7.08
CA ASN A 33 1.65 8.18 -8.32
C ASN A 33 0.97 6.81 -8.22
N LEU A 34 0.99 6.15 -7.06
CA LEU A 34 0.33 4.87 -6.85
C LEU A 34 -1.19 5.03 -6.97
N LYS A 35 -1.79 4.29 -7.90
CA LYS A 35 -3.23 4.29 -8.20
C LYS A 35 -3.89 2.99 -7.77
N THR A 36 -3.14 1.89 -7.72
CA THR A 36 -3.67 0.57 -7.34
C THR A 36 -2.69 -0.18 -6.45
N LEU A 37 -3.20 -0.70 -5.33
CA LEU A 37 -2.49 -1.56 -4.39
C LEU A 37 -3.31 -2.82 -4.14
N LEU A 38 -3.02 -3.93 -4.82
CA LEU A 38 -3.77 -5.17 -4.61
C LEU A 38 -3.31 -5.91 -3.35
N LEU A 39 -4.26 -6.18 -2.45
CA LEU A 39 -4.06 -6.89 -1.18
C LEU A 39 -4.98 -8.13 -1.08
N GLN A 40 -4.95 -9.01 -2.08
CA GLN A 40 -5.78 -10.24 -2.05
C GLN A 40 -5.10 -11.36 -1.26
N ASN A 41 -5.88 -12.14 -0.50
CA ASN A 41 -5.36 -13.29 0.26
C ASN A 41 -4.17 -12.94 1.18
N VAL A 42 -4.26 -11.82 1.89
CA VAL A 42 -3.28 -11.40 2.90
C VAL A 42 -3.90 -11.49 4.29
N VAL A 43 -3.07 -11.69 5.32
CA VAL A 43 -3.53 -11.62 6.71
C VAL A 43 -3.79 -10.16 7.06
N LYS A 44 -5.05 -9.84 7.37
CA LYS A 44 -5.46 -8.49 7.82
C LYS A 44 -5.77 -8.53 9.31
N ASP A 45 -5.03 -7.74 10.07
CA ASP A 45 -5.40 -7.40 11.44
C ASP A 45 -5.98 -5.98 11.50
N ARG A 46 -6.48 -5.61 12.68
CA ARG A 46 -7.12 -4.30 12.88
C ARG A 46 -6.17 -3.12 12.61
N GLU A 47 -4.88 -3.27 12.92
CA GLU A 47 -3.89 -2.20 12.72
C GLU A 47 -3.53 -2.06 11.23
N PHE A 48 -3.49 -3.18 10.51
CA PHE A 48 -3.28 -3.23 9.08
C PHE A 48 -4.43 -2.56 8.31
N GLU A 49 -5.68 -2.91 8.64
CA GLU A 49 -6.87 -2.30 8.04
C GLU A 49 -6.91 -0.78 8.31
N PHE A 50 -6.66 -0.37 9.55
CA PHE A 50 -6.57 1.04 9.90
C PHE A 50 -5.49 1.78 9.10
N SER A 51 -4.34 1.14 8.89
CA SER A 51 -3.27 1.72 8.06
C SER A 51 -3.67 1.86 6.60
N CYS A 52 -4.46 0.93 6.06
CA CYS A 52 -5.01 1.04 4.70
C CYS A 52 -5.98 2.23 4.59
N MET A 53 -6.86 2.42 5.58
CA MET A 53 -7.79 3.56 5.62
C MET A 53 -7.05 4.90 5.65
N LEU A 54 -5.97 5.00 6.44
CA LEU A 54 -5.13 6.21 6.46
C LEU A 54 -4.44 6.46 5.11
N LEU A 55 -4.12 5.41 4.37
CA LEU A 55 -3.50 5.52 3.04
C LEU A 55 -4.53 5.99 2.01
N GLU A 56 -5.76 5.46 2.05
CA GLU A 56 -6.89 5.91 1.24
C GLU A 56 -7.26 7.37 1.51
N ASP A 57 -7.27 7.80 2.78
CA ASP A 57 -7.53 9.20 3.16
C ASP A 57 -6.47 10.17 2.58
N ALA A 58 -5.20 9.76 2.58
CA ALA A 58 -4.12 10.55 2.01
C ALA A 58 -4.05 10.52 0.48
N PHE A 59 -4.56 9.45 -0.15
CA PHE A 59 -4.62 9.28 -1.59
C PHE A 59 -6.06 8.92 -2.01
N PRO A 60 -6.96 9.91 -2.14
CA PRO A 60 -8.39 9.67 -2.36
C PRO A 60 -8.75 8.86 -3.61
N ASN A 61 -7.81 8.72 -4.56
CA ASN A 61 -7.99 7.98 -5.81
C ASN A 61 -7.25 6.63 -5.82
N LEU A 62 -6.63 6.22 -4.72
CA LEU A 62 -5.97 4.93 -4.59
C LEU A 62 -7.02 3.83 -4.42
N LEU A 63 -6.87 2.76 -5.20
CA LEU A 63 -7.71 1.56 -5.11
C LEU A 63 -6.93 0.47 -4.35
N ILE A 64 -7.49 -0.05 -3.26
CA ILE A 64 -6.92 -1.11 -2.41
C ILE A 64 -7.78 -2.38 -2.44
#